data_AF-A0A926ITG3-F1
#
_entry.id   AF-A0A926ITG3-F1
#
_cell.length_a   1.000
_cell.length_b   1.000
_cell.length_c   1.000
_cell.angle_alpha   90.00
_cell.angle_beta   90.00
_cell.angle_gamma   90.00
#
_symmetry.space_group_name_H-M   'P 1'
#
loop_
_entity.id
_entity.type
_entity.pdbx_description
1 polymer ?
#
loop_
_entity_poly.entity_id
_entity_poly.type
_entity_poly.pdbx_seq_one_letter_code
_entity_poly.pdbx_strand_id
1 'polypeptide(L)'
;MALPVILDCDPGHDDAIALILALASPELKVLAVTTSAGNQTPDKTLNALRILTLLGRDDIPVAAGPQAAGPRADYCRQRPRRIGSRWPQLPDPAFAPVAMTALELMAKCLRESPEPVTLVPTGPLTNIALLLAAHPELKSKIARIVLMGGAAGAGNWTPAAEFNIYVDPEAADMVFKSGLPITMCGLDVTHQAQVMDEDIARVRAITNPVAQCVAGLLDFS
;
A
#
# COMPACT_ATOMS: atom_id res chain seq x y z
N MET A 1 10.89 19.49 -8.89
CA MET A 1 11.49 18.44 -8.04
C MET A 1 10.48 17.32 -7.91
N ALA A 2 10.93 16.07 -7.82
CA ALA A 2 10.03 14.92 -7.65
C ALA A 2 9.39 14.96 -6.25
N LEU A 3 8.10 14.64 -6.17
CA LEU A 3 7.31 14.68 -4.94
C LEU A 3 7.73 13.54 -4.00
N PRO A 4 8.18 13.81 -2.76
CA PRO A 4 8.51 12.76 -1.82
C PRO A 4 7.26 12.03 -1.33
N VAL A 5 7.29 10.71 -1.41
CA VAL A 5 6.19 9.84 -0.98
C VAL A 5 6.68 8.71 -0.10
N ILE A 6 5.83 8.28 0.83
CA ILE A 6 5.96 7.01 1.55
C ILE A 6 4.75 6.16 1.18
N LEU A 7 5.00 4.93 0.73
CA LEU A 7 3.96 3.97 0.36
C LEU A 7 3.73 3.02 1.54
N ASP A 8 2.50 2.94 2.04
CA ASP A 8 2.10 2.01 3.11
C ASP A 8 1.08 1.01 2.57
N CYS A 9 1.50 -0.22 2.33
CA CYS A 9 0.71 -1.18 1.55
C CYS A 9 0.58 -2.54 2.26
N ASP A 10 -0.32 -3.40 1.81
CA ASP A 10 -0.44 -4.78 2.31
C ASP A 10 -0.33 -5.79 1.17
N PRO A 11 0.85 -5.85 0.48
CA PRO A 11 0.99 -6.27 -0.90
C PRO A 11 0.08 -7.41 -1.36
N GLY A 12 -1.08 -7.04 -1.90
CA GLY A 12 -1.89 -7.78 -2.85
C GLY A 12 -1.47 -7.50 -4.29
N HIS A 13 -2.25 -7.99 -5.26
CA HIS A 13 -1.94 -7.79 -6.68
C HIS A 13 -2.00 -6.32 -7.08
N ASP A 14 -3.01 -5.60 -6.61
CA ASP A 14 -3.22 -4.17 -6.82
C ASP A 14 -2.13 -3.32 -6.15
N ASP A 15 -1.75 -3.62 -4.91
CA ASP A 15 -0.61 -2.96 -4.24
C ASP A 15 0.70 -3.13 -5.02
N ALA A 16 0.95 -4.33 -5.56
CA ALA A 16 2.14 -4.60 -6.35
C ALA A 16 2.14 -3.75 -7.63
N ILE A 17 0.98 -3.62 -8.30
CA ILE A 17 0.83 -2.75 -9.48
C ILE A 17 1.00 -1.27 -9.09
N ALA A 18 0.43 -0.83 -7.97
CA ALA A 18 0.57 0.54 -7.47
C ALA A 18 2.04 0.86 -7.14
N LEU A 19 2.76 -0.08 -6.53
CA LEU A 19 4.19 0.04 -6.26
C LEU A 19 4.99 0.14 -7.56
N ILE A 20 4.75 -0.76 -8.54
CA ILE A 20 5.40 -0.71 -9.85
C ILE A 20 5.16 0.64 -10.55
N LEU A 21 3.91 1.11 -10.56
CA LEU A 21 3.55 2.39 -11.16
C LEU A 21 4.27 3.56 -10.46
N ALA A 22 4.30 3.58 -9.13
CA ALA A 22 4.94 4.63 -8.36
C ALA A 22 6.45 4.71 -8.62
N LEU A 23 7.14 3.58 -8.74
CA LEU A 23 8.57 3.54 -9.04
C LEU A 23 8.91 3.83 -10.50
N ALA A 24 7.96 3.61 -11.41
CA ALA A 24 8.09 3.98 -12.83
C ALA A 24 7.78 5.47 -13.09
N SER A 25 7.24 6.20 -12.10
CA SER A 25 6.82 7.59 -12.24
C SER A 25 7.94 8.56 -11.83
N PRO A 26 8.60 9.28 -12.77
CA PRO A 26 9.68 10.22 -12.44
C PRO A 26 9.23 11.43 -11.61
N GLU A 27 7.92 11.66 -11.53
CA GLU A 27 7.31 12.69 -10.70
C GLU A 27 7.35 12.35 -9.21
N LEU A 28 7.58 11.07 -8.86
CA LEU A 28 7.58 10.59 -7.48
C LEU A 28 8.99 10.21 -7.01
N LYS A 29 9.32 10.61 -5.78
CA LYS A 29 10.49 10.15 -5.04
C LYS A 29 10.01 9.27 -3.90
N VAL A 30 9.98 7.97 -4.11
CA VAL A 30 9.63 6.99 -3.07
C VAL A 30 10.75 6.94 -2.04
N LEU A 31 10.46 7.39 -0.82
CA LEU A 31 11.42 7.46 0.30
C LEU A 31 11.51 6.15 1.08
N ALA A 32 10.38 5.46 1.22
CA ALA A 32 10.25 4.21 1.95
C ALA A 32 9.00 3.46 1.51
N VAL A 33 9.03 2.14 1.70
CA VAL A 33 7.86 1.28 1.63
C VAL A 33 7.65 0.66 3.00
N THR A 34 6.43 0.73 3.50
CA THR A 34 6.04 0.06 4.73
C THR A 34 4.90 -0.90 4.47
N THR A 35 4.86 -2.00 5.22
CA THR A 35 3.79 -2.98 5.06
C THR A 35 2.83 -3.02 6.24
N SER A 36 1.56 -2.72 6.03
CA SER A 36 0.49 -2.83 7.03
C SER A 36 -0.02 -4.27 7.12
N ALA A 37 -0.77 -4.62 8.17
CA ALA A 37 -1.48 -5.90 8.21
C ALA A 37 -2.83 -5.75 7.50
N GLY A 38 -3.21 -6.72 6.68
CA GLY A 38 -4.39 -6.60 5.82
C GLY A 38 -4.61 -7.86 4.98
N ASN A 39 -4.63 -7.70 3.66
CA ASN A 39 -4.92 -8.69 2.62
C ASN A 39 -4.09 -9.99 2.74
N GLN A 40 -2.87 -9.94 3.29
CA GLN A 40 -1.95 -11.08 3.35
C GLN A 40 -1.24 -11.19 4.72
N THR A 41 -1.06 -12.42 5.20
CA THR A 41 -0.11 -12.79 6.28
C THR A 41 0.40 -14.21 6.01
N PRO A 42 1.70 -14.54 6.07
CA PRO A 42 2.88 -13.77 6.50
C PRO A 42 3.74 -13.14 5.36
N ASP A 43 3.38 -13.34 4.10
CA ASP A 43 4.28 -13.05 2.96
C ASP A 43 4.27 -11.60 2.45
N LYS A 44 3.51 -10.69 3.04
CA LYS A 44 3.32 -9.31 2.53
C LYS A 44 4.62 -8.51 2.39
N THR A 45 5.47 -8.54 3.41
CA THR A 45 6.77 -7.85 3.38
C THR A 45 7.71 -8.52 2.39
N LEU A 46 7.63 -9.85 2.28
CA LEU A 46 8.35 -10.61 1.26
C LEU A 46 7.92 -10.17 -0.14
N ASN A 47 6.62 -10.02 -0.39
CA ASN A 47 6.09 -9.58 -1.68
C ASN A 47 6.59 -8.17 -2.04
N ALA A 48 6.57 -7.20 -1.10
CA ALA A 48 7.16 -5.88 -1.33
C ALA A 48 8.65 -5.99 -1.74
N LEU A 49 9.44 -6.79 -1.03
CA LEU A 49 10.87 -6.99 -1.33
C LEU A 49 11.08 -7.66 -2.69
N ARG A 50 10.24 -8.64 -3.04
CA ARG A 50 10.29 -9.32 -4.35
C ARG A 50 9.97 -8.38 -5.50
N ILE A 51 8.98 -7.49 -5.34
CA ILE A 51 8.66 -6.47 -6.35
C ILE A 51 9.79 -5.45 -6.47
N LEU A 52 10.36 -4.97 -5.37
CA LEU A 52 11.52 -4.07 -5.41
C LEU A 52 12.75 -4.74 -6.02
N THR A 53 12.94 -6.04 -5.78
CA THR A 53 14.00 -6.83 -6.43
C THR A 53 13.77 -6.92 -7.93
N LEU A 54 12.54 -7.20 -8.38
CA LEU A 54 12.18 -7.22 -9.80
C LEU A 54 12.46 -5.87 -10.50
N LEU A 55 12.25 -4.76 -9.78
CA LEU A 55 12.47 -3.41 -10.29
C LEU A 55 13.94 -2.94 -10.16
N GLY A 56 14.81 -3.70 -9.50
CA GLY A 56 16.19 -3.29 -9.22
C GLY A 56 16.28 -2.07 -8.30
N ARG A 57 15.40 -1.99 -7.29
CA ARG A 57 15.23 -0.85 -6.38
C ARG A 57 15.45 -1.24 -4.91
N ASP A 58 16.58 -1.89 -4.67
CA ASP A 58 17.08 -2.26 -3.34
C ASP A 58 17.60 -1.05 -2.52
N ASP A 59 17.67 0.13 -3.15
CA ASP A 59 17.95 1.42 -2.51
C ASP A 59 16.80 1.92 -1.62
N ILE A 60 15.58 1.43 -1.81
CA ILE A 60 14.41 1.87 -1.06
C ILE A 60 14.27 1.04 0.23
N PRO A 61 14.32 1.66 1.43
CA PRO A 61 14.17 0.94 2.68
C PRO A 61 12.73 0.39 2.84
N VAL A 62 12.64 -0.85 3.32
CA VAL A 62 11.37 -1.53 3.62
C VAL A 62 11.28 -1.87 5.10
N ALA A 63 10.17 -1.52 5.75
CA ALA A 63 9.93 -1.90 7.14
C ALA A 63 8.54 -2.52 7.34
N ALA A 64 8.47 -3.54 8.19
CA ALA A 64 7.23 -4.22 8.54
C ALA A 64 6.48 -3.45 9.64
N GLY A 65 5.17 -3.29 9.45
CA GLY A 65 4.25 -2.85 10.50
C GLY A 65 3.84 -4.00 11.44
N PRO A 66 2.89 -3.74 12.35
CA PRO A 66 2.38 -4.74 13.28
C PRO A 66 1.85 -6.01 12.58
N GLN A 67 1.92 -7.15 13.27
CA GLN A 67 1.44 -8.44 12.77
C GLN A 67 -0.09 -8.55 12.70
N ALA A 68 -0.81 -7.66 13.40
CA ALA A 68 -2.26 -7.55 13.37
C ALA A 68 -2.65 -6.09 13.10
N ALA A 69 -3.61 -5.87 12.19
CA ALA A 69 -4.17 -4.56 11.90
C ALA A 69 -5.51 -4.42 12.60
N GLY A 70 -5.52 -3.64 13.68
CA GLY A 70 -6.73 -3.33 14.40
C GLY A 70 -7.45 -4.54 15.03
N PRO A 71 -8.62 -4.28 15.64
CA PRO A 71 -9.37 -5.28 16.41
C PRO A 71 -10.06 -6.34 15.53
N ARG A 72 -10.15 -6.14 14.21
CA ARG A 72 -10.90 -7.02 13.29
C ARG A 72 -10.02 -7.82 12.32
N ALA A 73 -8.69 -7.70 12.40
CA ALA A 73 -7.78 -8.48 11.56
C ALA A 73 -8.05 -9.99 11.61
N ASP A 74 -8.25 -10.55 12.80
CA ASP A 74 -8.44 -12.01 12.96
C ASP A 74 -9.73 -12.51 12.31
N TYR A 75 -10.78 -11.71 12.35
CA TYR A 75 -12.03 -12.02 11.67
C TYR A 75 -11.86 -12.01 10.15
N CYS A 76 -11.13 -11.02 9.63
CA CYS A 76 -10.90 -10.89 8.20
C CYS A 76 -10.02 -12.02 7.64
N ARG A 77 -9.05 -12.49 8.44
CA ARG A 77 -8.18 -13.63 8.10
C ARG A 77 -8.95 -14.94 7.88
N GLN A 78 -10.04 -15.16 8.60
CA GLN A 78 -10.78 -16.42 8.58
C GLN A 78 -11.73 -16.56 7.38
N ARG A 79 -11.96 -15.48 6.62
CA ARG A 79 -12.83 -15.50 5.43
C ARG A 79 -11.97 -15.81 4.19
N PRO A 80 -12.26 -16.89 3.44
CA PRO A 80 -11.59 -17.16 2.18
C PRO A 80 -11.81 -16.00 1.22
N ARG A 81 -10.73 -15.37 0.77
CA ARG A 81 -10.82 -14.42 -0.35
C ARG A 81 -10.92 -15.18 -1.67
N ARG A 82 -11.71 -14.62 -2.58
CA ARG A 82 -11.92 -15.16 -3.94
C ARG A 82 -10.88 -14.70 -4.97
N ILE A 83 -10.02 -13.73 -4.62
CA ILE A 83 -9.18 -12.97 -5.57
C ILE A 83 -7.72 -12.95 -5.07
N GLY A 84 -6.75 -13.04 -5.98
CA GLY A 84 -5.34 -12.69 -5.70
C GLY A 84 -4.50 -13.70 -4.90
N SER A 85 -4.84 -15.00 -4.92
CA SER A 85 -4.03 -16.03 -4.22
C SER A 85 -2.85 -16.55 -5.04
N ARG A 86 -2.88 -16.35 -6.36
CA ARG A 86 -1.85 -16.87 -7.28
C ARG A 86 -0.97 -15.74 -7.79
N TRP A 87 0.25 -15.71 -7.29
CA TRP A 87 1.28 -14.78 -7.74
C TRP A 87 1.98 -15.30 -9.00
N PRO A 88 2.38 -14.42 -9.94
CA PRO A 88 3.36 -14.79 -10.95
C PRO A 88 4.69 -15.17 -10.27
N GLN A 89 5.57 -15.84 -11.01
CA GLN A 89 6.88 -16.16 -10.48
C GLN A 89 7.68 -14.86 -10.29
N LEU A 90 7.92 -14.50 -9.04
CA LEU A 90 8.74 -13.37 -8.63
C LEU A 90 10.17 -13.84 -8.29
N PRO A 91 11.19 -12.97 -8.47
CA PRO A 91 12.53 -13.28 -8.00
C PRO A 91 12.54 -13.44 -6.47
N ASP A 92 13.49 -14.19 -5.94
CA ASP A 92 13.76 -14.15 -4.50
C ASP A 92 14.25 -12.76 -4.08
N PRO A 93 13.92 -12.28 -2.87
CA PRO A 93 14.41 -10.99 -2.39
C PRO A 93 15.93 -10.90 -2.45
N ALA A 94 16.44 -9.85 -3.07
CA ALA A 94 17.89 -9.56 -3.10
C ALA A 94 18.38 -8.90 -1.80
N PHE A 95 17.47 -8.43 -0.94
CA PHE A 95 17.79 -7.69 0.27
C PHE A 95 16.75 -7.95 1.38
N ALA A 96 17.11 -7.54 2.60
CA ALA A 96 16.29 -7.71 3.80
C ALA A 96 15.57 -6.41 4.16
N PRO A 97 14.43 -6.48 4.86
CA PRO A 97 13.83 -5.28 5.45
C PRO A 97 14.79 -4.66 6.47
N VAL A 98 14.71 -3.35 6.66
CA VAL A 98 15.53 -2.66 7.65
C VAL A 98 15.15 -3.10 9.07
N ALA A 99 16.10 -3.04 10.00
CA ALA A 99 15.88 -3.34 11.42
C ALA A 99 15.16 -2.19 12.14
N MET A 100 14.01 -1.78 11.61
CA MET A 100 13.11 -0.76 12.12
C MET A 100 11.67 -1.24 11.92
N THR A 101 10.78 -0.80 12.81
CA THR A 101 9.34 -0.89 12.59
C THR A 101 8.92 0.07 11.47
N ALA A 102 7.77 -0.20 10.84
CA ALA A 102 7.17 0.74 9.89
C ALA A 102 7.04 2.16 10.47
N LEU A 103 6.66 2.25 11.74
CA LEU A 103 6.52 3.50 12.48
C LEU A 103 7.85 4.27 12.56
N GLU A 104 8.92 3.59 12.99
CA GLU A 104 10.26 4.18 13.10
C GLU A 104 10.80 4.64 11.74
N LEU A 105 10.62 3.82 10.69
CA LEU A 105 11.05 4.17 9.34
C LEU A 105 10.29 5.39 8.81
N MET A 106 8.97 5.45 8.98
CA MET A 106 8.16 6.62 8.60
C MET A 106 8.60 7.87 9.35
N ALA A 107 8.76 7.78 10.67
CA ALA A 107 9.17 8.90 11.49
C ALA A 107 10.56 9.42 11.09
N LYS A 108 11.51 8.52 10.81
CA LYS A 108 12.84 8.86 10.28
C LYS A 108 12.74 9.62 8.95
N CYS A 109 11.98 9.09 7.99
CA CYS A 109 11.82 9.73 6.68
C CYS A 109 11.19 11.12 6.79
N LEU A 110 10.17 11.29 7.63
CA LEU A 110 9.52 12.59 7.86
C LEU A 110 10.45 13.61 8.51
N ARG A 111 11.30 13.19 9.46
CA ARG A 111 12.27 14.06 10.14
C ARG A 111 13.38 14.53 9.20
N GLU A 112 13.91 13.61 8.40
CA GLU A 112 15.03 13.87 7.50
C GLU A 112 14.59 14.56 6.20
N SER A 113 13.30 14.49 5.83
CA SER A 113 12.81 15.15 4.63
C SER A 113 12.91 16.68 4.74
N PRO A 114 13.54 17.35 3.76
CA PRO A 114 13.63 18.81 3.73
C PRO A 114 12.28 19.47 3.42
N GLU A 115 11.37 18.74 2.78
CA GLU A 115 10.04 19.20 2.38
C GLU A 115 8.93 18.27 2.91
N PRO A 116 7.68 18.73 3.04
CA PRO A 116 6.57 17.89 3.48
C PRO A 116 6.33 16.67 2.58
N VAL A 117 6.15 15.50 3.18
CA VAL A 117 6.03 14.20 2.50
C VAL A 117 4.56 13.83 2.32
N THR A 118 4.22 13.23 1.18
CA THR A 118 2.88 12.65 0.96
C THR A 118 2.84 11.19 1.41
N LEU A 119 1.87 10.84 2.24
CA LEU A 119 1.64 9.44 2.64
C LEU A 119 0.62 8.81 1.69
N VAL A 120 0.91 7.60 1.19
CA VAL A 120 0.03 6.87 0.27
C VAL A 120 -0.28 5.49 0.85
N PRO A 121 -1.25 5.39 1.78
CA PRO A 121 -1.67 4.10 2.30
C PRO A 121 -2.67 3.42 1.36
N THR A 122 -2.38 2.18 0.98
CA THR A 122 -3.26 1.33 0.13
C THR A 122 -3.83 0.12 0.87
N GLY A 123 -3.43 -0.08 2.13
CA GLY A 123 -4.00 -1.07 3.04
C GLY A 123 -4.69 -0.45 4.27
N PRO A 124 -4.96 -1.25 5.32
CA PRO A 124 -5.51 -0.74 6.58
C PRO A 124 -4.64 0.35 7.22
N LEU A 125 -5.29 1.37 7.76
CA LEU A 125 -4.65 2.63 8.19
C LEU A 125 -3.91 2.54 9.54
N THR A 126 -3.71 1.34 10.09
CA THR A 126 -3.10 1.11 11.41
C THR A 126 -1.76 1.80 11.56
N ASN A 127 -0.85 1.65 10.58
CA ASN A 127 0.48 2.26 10.65
C ASN A 127 0.40 3.80 10.67
N ILE A 128 -0.49 4.37 9.87
CA ILE A 128 -0.69 5.82 9.79
C ILE A 128 -1.28 6.36 11.09
N ALA A 129 -2.28 5.70 11.66
CA ALA A 129 -2.87 6.09 12.94
C ALA A 129 -1.84 6.02 14.08
N LEU A 130 -1.03 4.95 14.14
CA LEU A 130 0.06 4.82 15.11
C LEU A 130 1.11 5.92 14.95
N LEU A 131 1.46 6.29 13.71
CA LEU A 131 2.36 7.41 13.42
C LEU A 131 1.83 8.72 13.96
N LEU A 132 0.57 9.04 13.68
CA LEU A 132 -0.04 10.29 14.12
C LEU A 132 -0.24 10.36 15.64
N ALA A 133 -0.42 9.22 16.30
CA ALA A 133 -0.57 9.13 17.74
C ALA A 133 0.79 9.22 18.47
N ALA A 134 1.80 8.51 17.99
CA ALA A 134 3.12 8.48 18.61
C ALA A 134 3.97 9.72 18.30
N HIS A 135 3.77 10.31 17.12
CA HIS A 135 4.55 11.45 16.62
C HIS A 135 3.68 12.63 16.16
N PRO A 136 2.87 13.24 17.05
CA PRO A 136 2.02 14.37 16.68
C PRO A 136 2.83 15.58 16.17
N GLU A 137 4.09 15.72 16.58
CA GLU A 137 5.00 16.77 16.12
C GLU A 137 5.30 16.68 14.60
N LEU A 138 5.25 15.47 14.04
CA LEU A 138 5.55 15.20 12.64
C LEU A 138 4.37 15.48 11.70
N LYS A 139 3.19 15.84 12.22
CA LYS A 139 2.05 16.25 11.37
C LYS A 139 2.40 17.40 10.43
N SER A 140 3.22 18.35 10.89
CA SER A 140 3.69 19.48 10.08
C SER A 140 4.61 19.08 8.91
N LYS A 141 5.18 17.87 8.96
CA LYS A 141 6.01 17.27 7.90
C LYS A 141 5.20 16.43 6.91
N ILE A 142 3.88 16.29 7.11
CA ILE A 142 3.00 15.55 6.21
C ILE A 142 2.26 16.55 5.31
N ALA A 143 2.47 16.46 4.01
CA ALA A 143 1.80 17.32 3.03
C ALA A 143 0.31 16.98 2.92
N ARG A 144 0.01 15.68 2.78
CA ARG A 144 -1.33 15.09 2.64
C ARG A 144 -1.26 13.57 2.77
N ILE A 145 -2.43 12.96 2.92
CA ILE A 145 -2.63 11.52 2.88
C ILE A 145 -3.51 11.20 1.65
N VAL A 146 -3.03 10.34 0.76
CA VAL A 146 -3.79 9.86 -0.40
C VAL A 146 -4.05 8.37 -0.22
N LEU A 147 -5.25 8.02 0.24
CA LEU A 147 -5.55 6.66 0.68
C LEU A 147 -6.45 5.91 -0.30
N MET A 148 -6.22 4.60 -0.46
CA MET A 148 -7.21 3.69 -1.05
C MET A 148 -8.00 3.05 0.09
N GLY A 149 -9.30 3.30 0.11
CA GLY A 149 -10.20 2.74 1.11
C GLY A 149 -11.49 3.53 1.25
N GLY A 150 -12.50 2.87 1.82
CA GLY A 150 -13.82 3.44 2.04
C GLY A 150 -14.72 3.40 0.82
N ALA A 151 -15.99 3.73 1.04
CA ALA A 151 -17.01 3.87 0.00
C ALA A 151 -18.02 4.92 0.47
N ALA A 152 -18.42 5.83 -0.42
CA ALA A 152 -19.57 6.71 -0.21
C ALA A 152 -20.88 5.94 -0.44
N GLY A 153 -20.88 4.98 -1.37
CA GLY A 153 -21.96 4.02 -1.61
C GLY A 153 -21.78 2.69 -0.88
N ALA A 154 -21.96 1.58 -1.62
CA ALA A 154 -21.90 0.23 -1.06
C ALA A 154 -20.47 -0.23 -0.78
N GLY A 155 -20.30 -0.99 0.30
CA GLY A 155 -19.03 -1.65 0.63
C GLY A 155 -18.80 -2.96 -0.14
N ASN A 156 -17.55 -3.43 -0.15
CA ASN A 156 -17.16 -4.71 -0.76
C ASN A 156 -16.95 -5.84 0.27
N TRP A 157 -16.78 -5.51 1.56
CA TRP A 157 -16.56 -6.49 2.61
C TRP A 157 -17.83 -6.77 3.43
N THR A 158 -18.53 -5.69 3.76
CA THR A 158 -19.93 -5.72 4.19
C THR A 158 -20.73 -4.79 3.29
N PRO A 159 -22.07 -4.86 3.26
CA PRO A 159 -22.87 -3.94 2.47
C PRO A 159 -22.56 -2.45 2.72
N ALA A 160 -22.05 -2.11 3.91
CA ALA A 160 -21.76 -0.74 4.34
C ALA A 160 -20.27 -0.43 4.58
N ALA A 161 -19.36 -1.37 4.33
CA ALA A 161 -17.95 -1.17 4.63
C ALA A 161 -17.03 -1.76 3.56
N GLU A 162 -16.08 -0.94 3.13
CA GLU A 162 -14.92 -1.35 2.36
C GLU A 162 -13.89 -2.04 3.28
N PHE A 163 -13.16 -3.01 2.74
CA PHE A 163 -12.22 -3.85 3.47
C PHE A 163 -11.18 -3.10 4.30
N ASN A 164 -10.37 -2.22 3.72
CA ASN A 164 -9.28 -1.53 4.41
C ASN A 164 -9.77 -0.75 5.63
N ILE A 165 -10.92 -0.08 5.49
CA ILE A 165 -11.58 0.63 6.59
C ILE A 165 -12.23 -0.34 7.58
N TYR A 166 -12.77 -1.46 7.12
CA TYR A 166 -13.40 -2.45 7.99
C TYR A 166 -12.41 -3.15 8.92
N VAL A 167 -11.17 -3.39 8.48
CA VAL A 167 -10.13 -4.06 9.27
C VAL A 167 -9.76 -3.28 10.52
N ASP A 168 -9.58 -1.96 10.38
CA ASP A 168 -9.18 -1.08 11.47
C ASP A 168 -9.94 0.25 11.39
N PRO A 169 -11.24 0.26 11.76
CA PRO A 169 -12.06 1.46 11.67
C PRO A 169 -11.64 2.51 12.70
N GLU A 170 -11.06 2.11 13.84
CA GLU A 170 -10.54 3.04 14.83
C GLU A 170 -9.33 3.82 14.27
N ALA A 171 -8.40 3.12 13.60
CA ALA A 171 -7.32 3.79 12.89
C ALA A 171 -7.84 4.72 11.78
N ALA A 172 -8.84 4.28 11.01
CA ALA A 172 -9.45 5.12 9.99
C ALA A 172 -10.07 6.39 10.58
N ASP A 173 -10.85 6.29 11.65
CA ASP A 173 -11.46 7.44 12.34
C ASP A 173 -10.39 8.43 12.83
N MET A 174 -9.29 7.92 13.42
CA MET A 174 -8.16 8.74 13.84
C MET A 174 -7.51 9.49 12.68
N VAL A 175 -7.31 8.82 11.53
CA VAL A 175 -6.73 9.43 10.33
C VAL A 175 -7.67 10.50 9.76
N PHE A 176 -8.96 10.21 9.59
CA PHE A 176 -9.93 11.19 9.08
C PHE A 176 -10.10 12.41 10.00
N LYS A 177 -9.93 12.24 11.31
CA LYS A 177 -9.95 13.34 12.31
C LYS A 177 -8.59 14.00 12.53
N SER A 178 -7.55 13.62 11.79
CA SER A 178 -6.17 14.07 12.05
C SER A 178 -5.93 15.57 11.83
N GLY A 179 -6.79 16.22 11.04
CA GLY A 179 -6.65 17.60 10.57
C GLY A 179 -5.76 17.75 9.33
N LEU A 180 -5.20 16.66 8.80
CA LEU A 180 -4.38 16.67 7.58
C LEU A 180 -5.26 16.70 6.33
N PRO A 181 -4.78 17.27 5.20
CA PRO A 181 -5.46 17.12 3.92
C PRO A 181 -5.52 15.65 3.50
N ILE A 182 -6.71 15.15 3.22
CA ILE A 182 -6.95 13.75 2.84
C ILE A 182 -7.61 13.68 1.46
N THR A 183 -7.07 12.83 0.60
CA THR A 183 -7.73 12.39 -0.63
C THR A 183 -8.09 10.92 -0.47
N MET A 184 -9.39 10.62 -0.53
CA MET A 184 -9.92 9.26 -0.41
C MET A 184 -10.26 8.72 -1.80
N CYS A 185 -9.54 7.68 -2.22
CA CYS A 185 -9.82 6.88 -3.41
C CYS A 185 -10.66 5.67 -3.01
N GLY A 186 -11.95 5.87 -2.78
CA GLY A 186 -12.89 4.83 -2.36
C GLY A 186 -13.45 3.99 -3.52
N LEU A 187 -14.29 3.01 -3.20
CA LEU A 187 -14.90 2.09 -4.17
C LEU A 187 -15.67 2.78 -5.29
N ASP A 188 -16.25 3.96 -5.00
CA ASP A 188 -17.01 4.74 -5.97
C ASP A 188 -16.17 5.16 -7.18
N VAL A 189 -14.85 5.32 -7.00
CA VAL A 189 -13.90 5.60 -8.10
C VAL A 189 -13.16 4.35 -8.54
N THR A 190 -12.75 3.48 -7.62
CA THR A 190 -11.92 2.31 -7.99
C THR A 190 -12.71 1.25 -8.75
N HIS A 191 -14.03 1.12 -8.52
CA HIS A 191 -14.88 0.25 -9.34
C HIS A 191 -15.09 0.75 -10.77
N GLN A 192 -14.75 2.01 -11.06
CA GLN A 192 -14.74 2.57 -12.42
C GLN A 192 -13.38 2.37 -13.11
N ALA A 193 -12.30 2.11 -12.35
CA ALA A 193 -10.95 1.86 -12.85
C ALA A 193 -10.77 0.39 -13.27
N GLN A 194 -11.67 -0.10 -14.12
CA GLN A 194 -11.65 -1.48 -14.58
C GLN A 194 -10.56 -1.68 -15.63
N VAL A 195 -9.88 -2.83 -15.56
CA VAL A 195 -8.90 -3.28 -16.55
C VAL A 195 -9.54 -4.42 -17.35
N MET A 196 -9.66 -4.25 -18.66
CA MET A 196 -10.29 -5.24 -19.54
C MET A 196 -9.26 -6.20 -20.15
N ASP A 197 -9.73 -7.30 -20.72
CA ASP A 197 -8.87 -8.29 -21.40
C ASP A 197 -7.95 -7.64 -22.46
N GLU A 198 -8.45 -6.63 -23.16
CA GLU A 198 -7.69 -5.86 -24.15
C GLU A 198 -6.54 -5.06 -23.52
N ASP A 199 -6.76 -4.51 -22.32
CA ASP A 199 -5.74 -3.80 -21.55
C ASP A 199 -4.67 -4.77 -21.04
N ILE A 200 -5.08 -5.94 -20.54
CA ILE A 200 -4.16 -7.01 -20.11
C ILE A 200 -3.31 -7.47 -21.31
N ALA A 201 -3.92 -7.69 -22.47
CA ALA A 201 -3.21 -8.04 -23.70
C ALA A 201 -2.21 -6.95 -24.12
N ARG A 202 -2.59 -5.67 -23.99
CA ARG A 202 -1.71 -4.53 -24.26
C ARG A 202 -0.50 -4.48 -23.32
N VAL A 203 -0.71 -4.72 -22.02
CA VAL A 203 0.40 -4.83 -21.05
C VAL A 203 1.30 -6.01 -21.40
N ARG A 204 0.71 -7.17 -21.71
CA ARG A 204 1.45 -8.39 -22.07
C ARG A 204 2.30 -8.24 -23.33
N ALA A 205 1.91 -7.37 -24.26
CA ALA A 205 2.68 -7.07 -25.47
C ALA A 205 3.98 -6.29 -25.20
N ILE A 206 4.14 -5.69 -24.01
CA ILE A 206 5.38 -5.01 -23.62
C ILE A 206 6.42 -6.06 -23.22
N THR A 207 7.52 -6.13 -23.98
CA THR A 207 8.56 -7.16 -23.80
C THR A 207 9.56 -6.78 -22.70
N ASN A 208 9.15 -6.85 -21.44
CA ASN A 208 10.05 -6.83 -20.29
C ASN A 208 9.50 -7.63 -19.09
N PRO A 209 10.33 -8.03 -18.12
CA PRO A 209 9.90 -8.84 -16.98
C PRO A 209 8.80 -8.19 -16.11
N VAL A 210 8.83 -6.87 -15.98
CA VAL A 210 7.86 -6.11 -15.17
C VAL A 210 6.47 -6.18 -15.78
N ALA A 211 6.34 -5.98 -17.10
CA ALA A 211 5.07 -6.05 -17.80
C ALA A 211 4.48 -7.47 -17.77
N GLN A 212 5.31 -8.51 -17.88
CA GLN A 212 4.85 -9.89 -17.72
C GLN A 212 4.35 -10.17 -16.30
N CYS A 213 5.02 -9.61 -15.29
CA CYS A 213 4.55 -9.66 -13.91
C CYS A 213 3.19 -8.96 -13.75
N VAL A 214 3.04 -7.72 -14.25
CA VAL A 214 1.78 -6.97 -14.16
C VAL A 214 0.64 -7.70 -14.87
N ALA A 215 0.85 -8.18 -16.10
CA ALA A 215 -0.17 -8.94 -16.81
C ALA A 215 -0.55 -10.23 -16.04
N GLY A 216 0.43 -10.93 -15.48
CA GLY A 216 0.20 -12.13 -14.67
C GLY A 216 -0.53 -11.84 -13.35
N LEU A 217 -0.36 -10.66 -12.74
CA LEU A 217 -1.13 -10.25 -11.57
C LEU A 217 -2.60 -9.98 -11.95
N LEU A 218 -2.82 -9.32 -13.09
CA LEU A 218 -4.14 -8.96 -13.61
C LEU A 218 -4.97 -10.17 -14.09
N ASP A 219 -4.33 -11.25 -14.55
CA ASP A 219 -5.02 -12.50 -14.95
C ASP A 219 -5.80 -13.17 -13.80
N PHE A 220 -5.51 -12.80 -12.55
CA PHE A 220 -6.11 -13.39 -11.34
C PHE A 220 -6.82 -12.34 -10.45
N SER A 221 -7.11 -11.16 -11.02
CA SER A 221 -7.82 -10.04 -10.39
C SER A 221 -9.32 -10.07 -10.63
#